data_AF-A0A843H3S5-F1
#
_entry.id   AF-A0A843H3S5-F1
#
_cell.length_a   1.000
_cell.length_b   1.000
_cell.length_c   1.000
_cell.angle_alpha   90.00
_cell.angle_beta   90.00
_cell.angle_gamma   90.00
#
_symmetry.space_group_name_H-M   'P 1'
#
loop_
_entity.id
_entity.type
_entity.pdbx_description
1 polymer ?
#
loop_
_entity_poly.entity_id
_entity_poly.type
_entity_poly.pdbx_seq_one_letter_code
_entity_poly.pdbx_strand_id
1 'polypeptide(L)'
;MGNRAVITTNKELNDTGIYLHWNGGRDSVEAFLAYCDLKHYRKPENDSYGYAMLINVITNHFGNGLSCDVGNCQHLDCNNGDNGVYIIKNWRIVGRLYSYGEQYEYDYFKDMIEAIDMTQPDHMRLTNEERKRIPEVYEDVMKYRKKA
;
A
#
# COMPACT_ATOMS: atom_id res chain seq x y z
N MET A 1 -9.26 3.40 -18.89
CA MET A 1 -8.18 2.60 -18.24
C MET A 1 -8.24 2.90 -16.76
N GLY A 2 -8.31 1.87 -15.92
CA GLY A 2 -8.38 2.01 -14.47
C GLY A 2 -7.00 1.81 -13.83
N ASN A 3 -6.90 2.14 -12.55
CA ASN A 3 -5.73 1.85 -11.71
C ASN A 3 -6.22 1.39 -10.33
N ARG A 4 -7.03 0.32 -10.31
CA ARG A 4 -7.64 -0.21 -9.10
C ARG A 4 -6.84 -1.34 -8.49
N ALA A 5 -7.01 -1.55 -7.18
CA ALA A 5 -6.47 -2.69 -6.46
C ALA A 5 -7.29 -2.97 -5.20
N VAL A 6 -7.14 -4.17 -4.65
CA VAL A 6 -7.52 -4.49 -3.27
C VAL A 6 -6.28 -4.89 -2.47
N ILE A 7 -6.13 -4.41 -1.25
CA ILE A 7 -5.04 -4.76 -0.34
C ILE A 7 -5.60 -5.55 0.85
N THR A 8 -5.03 -6.71 1.16
CA THR A 8 -5.45 -7.54 2.31
C THR A 8 -4.29 -8.36 2.86
N THR A 9 -4.40 -8.84 4.09
CA THR A 9 -3.47 -9.81 4.70
C THR A 9 -3.86 -11.26 4.43
N ASN A 10 -5.08 -11.52 3.96
CA ASN A 10 -5.65 -12.86 3.88
C ASN A 10 -5.93 -13.29 2.42
N LYS A 11 -5.20 -14.30 1.96
CA LYS A 11 -5.33 -14.86 0.60
C LYS A 11 -6.65 -15.58 0.32
N GLU A 12 -7.38 -15.99 1.36
CA GLU A 12 -8.70 -16.63 1.20
C GLU A 12 -9.83 -15.61 0.95
N LEU A 13 -9.49 -14.31 0.97
CA LEU A 13 -10.38 -13.18 0.69
C LEU A 13 -11.63 -13.11 1.58
N ASN A 14 -11.68 -13.83 2.70
CA ASN A 14 -12.82 -13.85 3.63
C ASN A 14 -12.69 -12.85 4.80
N ASP A 15 -11.75 -11.91 4.71
CA ASP A 15 -11.43 -10.92 5.74
C ASP A 15 -11.38 -9.50 5.16
N THR A 16 -11.02 -8.54 5.99
CA THR A 16 -10.89 -7.11 5.69
C THR A 16 -9.94 -6.88 4.51
N GLY A 17 -10.37 -5.99 3.61
CA GLY A 17 -9.57 -5.45 2.53
C GLY A 17 -9.77 -3.95 2.39
N ILE A 18 -8.81 -3.31 1.75
CA ILE A 18 -8.86 -1.92 1.34
C ILE A 18 -8.91 -1.89 -0.18
N TYR A 19 -10.03 -1.45 -0.75
CA TYR A 19 -10.15 -1.19 -2.18
C TYR A 19 -9.64 0.20 -2.51
N LEU A 20 -8.90 0.32 -3.61
CA LEU A 20 -8.39 1.57 -4.15
C LEU A 20 -9.06 1.86 -5.50
N HIS A 21 -9.70 3.02 -5.60
CA HIS A 21 -10.14 3.60 -6.86
C HIS A 21 -9.09 4.63 -7.31
N TRP A 22 -8.18 4.18 -8.17
CA TRP A 22 -6.89 4.83 -8.53
C TRP A 22 -5.76 4.60 -7.51
N ASN A 23 -4.51 4.85 -7.93
CA ASN A 23 -3.29 4.55 -7.17
C ASN A 23 -3.16 3.10 -6.68
N GLY A 24 -3.78 2.16 -7.42
CA GLY A 24 -3.67 0.73 -7.16
C GLY A 24 -2.41 0.08 -7.73
N GLY A 25 -1.55 0.82 -8.45
CA GLY A 25 -0.33 0.29 -9.03
C GLY A 25 0.67 -0.15 -7.96
N ARG A 26 1.51 -1.13 -8.29
CA ARG A 26 2.47 -1.72 -7.34
C ARG A 26 3.38 -0.67 -6.69
N ASP A 27 3.85 0.30 -7.46
CA ASP A 27 4.71 1.39 -6.96
C ASP A 27 3.99 2.24 -5.90
N SER A 28 2.72 2.60 -6.12
CA SER A 28 1.91 3.33 -5.14
C SER A 28 1.63 2.50 -3.89
N VAL A 29 1.19 1.24 -4.07
CA VAL A 29 0.87 0.34 -2.97
C VAL A 29 2.09 0.08 -2.10
N GLU A 30 3.25 -0.21 -2.69
CA GLU A 30 4.48 -0.41 -1.93
C GLU A 30 4.96 0.87 -1.23
N ALA A 31 4.78 2.04 -1.83
CA ALA A 31 5.10 3.31 -1.17
C ALA A 31 4.19 3.56 0.06
N PHE A 32 2.89 3.29 -0.02
CA PHE A 32 1.99 3.40 1.13
C PHE A 32 2.39 2.45 2.27
N LEU A 33 2.69 1.20 1.94
CA LEU A 33 3.12 0.19 2.91
C LEU A 33 4.47 0.58 3.54
N ALA A 34 5.43 0.99 2.72
CA ALA A 34 6.75 1.43 3.17
C ALA A 34 6.65 2.68 4.06
N TYR A 35 5.79 3.64 3.75
CA TYR A 35 5.55 4.79 4.62
C TYR A 35 5.06 4.34 6.01
N CYS A 36 4.12 3.40 6.07
CA CYS A 36 3.63 2.87 7.35
C CYS A 36 4.73 2.15 8.16
N ASP A 37 5.64 1.44 7.48
CA ASP A 37 6.81 0.80 8.10
C ASP A 37 7.85 1.81 8.61
N LEU A 38 8.09 2.88 7.84
CA LEU A 38 8.95 4.00 8.26
C LEU A 38 8.40 4.65 9.54
N LYS A 39 7.08 4.81 9.65
CA LYS A 39 6.39 5.31 10.85
C LYS A 39 6.31 4.31 12.01
N HIS A 40 6.82 3.09 11.83
CA HIS A 40 6.72 2.01 12.81
C HIS A 40 5.27 1.70 13.24
N TYR A 41 4.31 1.89 12.33
CA TYR A 41 2.91 1.60 12.62
C TYR A 41 2.69 0.10 12.85
N ARG A 42 1.68 -0.19 13.68
CA ARG A 42 1.26 -1.57 13.97
C ARG A 42 0.88 -2.27 12.66
N LYS A 43 1.39 -3.49 12.49
CA LYS A 43 1.21 -4.25 11.25
C LYS A 43 -0.25 -4.73 11.09
N PRO A 44 -0.81 -4.74 9.85
CA PRO A 44 -2.20 -5.12 9.61
C PRO A 44 -2.55 -6.58 9.94
N GLU A 45 -1.57 -7.49 9.98
CA GLU A 45 -1.80 -8.89 10.36
C GLU A 45 -2.07 -9.09 11.86
N ASN A 46 -1.82 -8.08 12.69
CA ASN A 46 -2.05 -8.17 14.13
C ASN A 46 -3.52 -7.91 14.49
N ASP A 47 -4.12 -6.85 13.92
CA ASP A 47 -5.51 -6.44 14.14
C ASP A 47 -5.95 -5.33 13.15
N SER A 48 -7.21 -4.91 13.26
CA SER A 48 -7.81 -3.85 12.43
C SER A 48 -7.16 -2.48 12.59
N TYR A 49 -6.38 -2.23 13.65
CA TYR A 49 -5.72 -0.95 13.86
C TYR A 49 -4.59 -0.72 12.83
N GLY A 50 -3.91 -1.79 12.41
CA GLY A 50 -2.92 -1.69 11.33
C GLY A 50 -3.55 -1.30 9.99
N TYR A 51 -4.75 -1.82 9.69
CA TYR A 51 -5.53 -1.37 8.53
C TYR A 51 -5.91 0.11 8.63
N ALA A 52 -6.36 0.56 9.81
CA ALA A 52 -6.74 1.95 10.03
C ALA A 52 -5.56 2.92 9.76
N MET A 53 -4.34 2.54 10.14
CA MET A 53 -3.14 3.33 9.85
C MET A 53 -2.85 3.43 8.35
N LEU A 54 -2.97 2.32 7.63
CA LEU A 54 -2.79 2.29 6.18
C LEU A 54 -3.83 3.16 5.47
N ILE A 55 -5.11 3.04 5.85
CA ILE A 55 -6.21 3.84 5.29
C ILE A 55 -5.97 5.33 5.56
N ASN A 56 -5.50 5.71 6.76
CA ASN A 56 -5.21 7.10 7.09
C ASN A 56 -4.12 7.67 6.17
N VAL A 57 -3.01 6.96 5.98
CA VAL A 57 -1.92 7.38 5.07
C VAL A 57 -2.43 7.55 3.63
N ILE A 58 -3.22 6.58 3.15
CA ILE A 58 -3.80 6.59 1.80
C ILE A 58 -4.77 7.76 1.62
N THR A 59 -5.71 7.94 2.54
CA THR A 59 -6.76 8.96 2.45
C THR A 59 -6.23 10.38 2.61
N ASN A 60 -5.19 10.59 3.42
CA ASN A 60 -4.48 11.88 3.47
C ASN A 60 -3.79 12.21 2.14
N HIS A 61 -3.28 11.19 1.43
CA HIS A 61 -2.63 11.36 0.14
C HIS A 61 -3.61 11.57 -1.02
N PHE A 62 -4.82 11.03 -0.90
CA PHE A 62 -5.80 11.10 -1.97
C PHE A 62 -6.36 12.52 -2.15
N GLY A 63 -6.37 12.97 -3.40
CA GLY A 63 -7.01 14.21 -3.84
C GLY A 63 -8.40 13.97 -4.44
N ASN A 64 -8.96 15.02 -5.05
CA ASN A 64 -10.29 14.94 -5.65
C ASN A 64 -10.37 13.89 -6.77
N GLY A 65 -11.39 13.03 -6.73
CA GLY A 65 -11.60 11.95 -7.70
C GLY A 65 -10.87 10.64 -7.41
N LEU A 66 -10.07 10.58 -6.33
CA LEU A 66 -9.48 9.36 -5.80
C LEU A 66 -10.22 8.95 -4.52
N SER A 67 -10.46 7.65 -4.35
CA SER A 67 -11.19 7.16 -3.17
C SER A 67 -10.75 5.75 -2.80
N CYS A 68 -10.94 5.37 -1.55
CA CYS A 68 -10.80 4.00 -1.09
C CYS A 68 -12.07 3.54 -0.36
N ASP A 69 -12.27 2.24 -0.30
CA ASP A 69 -13.34 1.59 0.46
C ASP A 69 -12.75 0.49 1.36
N VAL A 70 -13.45 0.16 2.43
CA VAL A 70 -13.03 -0.85 3.42
C VAL A 70 -14.18 -1.82 3.64
N GLY A 71 -13.91 -3.10 3.41
CA GLY A 71 -14.94 -4.12 3.53
C GLY A 71 -14.36 -5.52 3.55
N ASN A 72 -15.24 -6.51 3.61
CA ASN A 72 -14.83 -7.90 3.39
C ASN A 72 -14.40 -8.06 1.93
N CYS A 73 -13.24 -8.68 1.67
CA CYS A 73 -12.70 -8.81 0.32
C CYS A 73 -13.67 -9.53 -0.64
N GLN A 74 -14.55 -10.42 -0.17
CA GLN A 74 -15.59 -11.05 -0.99
C GLN A 74 -16.57 -10.06 -1.63
N HIS A 75 -16.69 -8.85 -1.07
CA HIS A 75 -17.57 -7.80 -1.56
C HIS A 75 -16.82 -6.65 -2.24
N LEU A 76 -15.49 -6.70 -2.28
CA LEU A 76 -14.66 -5.70 -2.95
C LEU A 76 -14.34 -6.13 -4.39
N ASP A 77 -13.92 -5.16 -5.21
CA ASP A 77 -13.56 -5.36 -6.61
C ASP A 77 -12.17 -6.03 -6.76
N CYS A 78 -12.06 -7.28 -6.31
CA CYS A 78 -10.81 -8.06 -6.29
C CYS A 78 -10.33 -8.48 -7.68
N ASN A 79 -11.26 -8.86 -8.55
CA ASN A 79 -10.98 -9.21 -9.95
C ASN A 79 -11.29 -8.02 -10.87
N ASN A 80 -10.60 -6.91 -10.62
CA ASN A 80 -10.89 -5.63 -11.25
C ASN A 80 -10.42 -5.51 -12.71
N GLY A 81 -9.54 -6.41 -13.18
CA GLY A 81 -8.91 -6.29 -14.50
C GLY A 81 -7.78 -5.26 -14.59
N ASP A 82 -7.44 -4.60 -13.47
CA ASP A 82 -6.28 -3.70 -13.34
C ASP A 82 -5.17 -4.45 -12.56
N ASN A 83 -4.95 -4.12 -11.28
CA ASN A 83 -3.84 -4.68 -10.49
C ASN A 83 -4.22 -5.90 -9.64
N GLY A 84 -5.51 -6.24 -9.56
CA GLY A 84 -6.02 -7.37 -8.79
C GLY A 84 -5.96 -7.14 -7.28
N VAL A 85 -5.50 -8.15 -6.55
CA VAL A 85 -5.36 -8.14 -5.09
C VAL A 85 -3.89 -8.27 -4.69
N TYR A 86 -3.45 -7.42 -3.77
CA TYR A 86 -2.17 -7.55 -3.08
C TYR A 86 -2.37 -8.21 -1.72
N ILE A 87 -1.66 -9.32 -1.52
CA ILE A 87 -1.54 -9.97 -0.22
C ILE A 87 -0.34 -9.38 0.50
N ILE A 88 -0.55 -8.79 1.67
CA ILE A 88 0.48 -8.09 2.43
C ILE A 88 0.82 -8.79 3.74
N LYS A 89 2.07 -8.64 4.17
CA LYS A 89 2.56 -9.05 5.49
C LYS A 89 3.77 -8.19 5.85
N ASN A 90 3.90 -7.78 7.11
CA ASN A 90 4.99 -6.91 7.57
C ASN A 90 5.21 -5.68 6.67
N TRP A 91 4.13 -5.04 6.20
CA TRP A 91 4.21 -3.90 5.28
C TRP A 91 4.91 -4.19 3.94
N ARG A 92 4.83 -5.44 3.47
CA ARG A 92 5.37 -5.87 2.16
C ARG A 92 4.31 -6.65 1.41
N ILE A 93 4.34 -6.54 0.08
CA ILE A 93 3.57 -7.42 -0.79
C ILE A 93 4.26 -8.79 -0.80
N VAL A 94 3.54 -9.82 -0.36
CA VAL A 94 4.03 -11.21 -0.28
C VAL A 94 3.32 -12.15 -1.24
N GLY A 95 2.30 -11.67 -1.94
CA GLY A 95 1.59 -12.44 -2.96
C GLY A 95 0.57 -11.59 -3.70
N ARG A 96 0.04 -12.14 -4.79
CA ARG A 96 -0.95 -11.48 -5.63
C ARG A 96 -2.04 -12.46 -6.08
N LEU A 97 -3.25 -11.96 -6.27
CA LEU A 97 -4.35 -12.67 -6.93
C LEU A 97 -4.91 -11.78 -8.05
N TYR A 98 -5.45 -12.42 -9.10
CA TYR A 98 -6.02 -11.71 -10.27
C TYR A 98 -5.06 -10.66 -10.88
N SER A 99 -3.79 -11.02 -11.02
CA SER A 99 -2.77 -10.16 -11.65
C SER A 99 -2.81 -10.29 -13.18
N TYR A 100 -2.86 -9.15 -13.86
CA TYR A 100 -2.91 -9.06 -15.33
C TYR A 100 -1.61 -8.53 -15.95
N GLY A 101 -0.56 -8.37 -15.15
CA GLY A 101 0.70 -7.75 -15.54
C GLY A 101 1.31 -6.96 -14.40
N GLU A 102 2.50 -6.43 -14.63
CA GLU A 102 3.24 -5.62 -13.67
C GLU A 102 3.67 -4.30 -14.32
N GLN A 103 3.24 -3.19 -13.72
CA GLN A 103 3.90 -1.91 -13.98
C GLN A 103 5.22 -1.89 -13.22
N TYR A 104 6.32 -1.86 -13.97
CA TYR A 104 7.71 -1.76 -13.50
C TYR A 104 8.38 -0.49 -13.98
N GLU A 105 7.60 0.56 -14.22
CA GLU A 105 8.07 1.57 -15.15
C GLU A 105 9.05 2.57 -14.52
N TYR A 106 9.13 2.70 -13.18
CA TYR A 106 9.89 3.79 -12.60
C TYR A 106 10.49 3.56 -11.20
N ASP A 107 11.73 4.01 -11.00
CA ASP A 107 12.38 4.16 -9.69
C ASP A 107 11.88 5.45 -8.99
N TYR A 108 10.57 5.53 -8.76
CA TYR A 108 9.92 6.65 -8.06
C TYR A 108 9.73 6.37 -6.57
N PHE A 109 10.35 5.35 -6.00
CA PHE A 109 10.08 4.96 -4.62
C PHE A 109 10.29 6.13 -3.65
N LYS A 110 11.43 6.82 -3.77
CA LYS A 110 11.74 7.97 -2.92
C LYS A 110 10.79 9.14 -3.18
N ASP A 111 10.53 9.46 -4.46
CA ASP A 111 9.65 10.55 -4.85
C ASP A 111 8.20 10.31 -4.36
N MET A 112 7.73 9.07 -4.40
CA MET A 112 6.42 8.67 -3.87
C MET A 112 6.37 8.78 -2.35
N ILE A 113 7.42 8.37 -1.64
CA ILE A 113 7.50 8.56 -0.18
C ILE A 113 7.45 10.06 0.17
N GLU A 114 8.16 10.90 -0.56
CA GLU A 114 8.13 12.36 -0.37
C GLU A 114 6.74 12.94 -0.69
N ALA A 115 6.09 12.51 -1.77
CA ALA A 115 4.74 12.94 -2.12
C ALA A 115 3.70 12.54 -1.06
N ILE A 116 3.77 11.31 -0.54
CA ILE A 116 2.92 10.84 0.56
C ILE A 116 3.15 11.68 1.80
N ASP A 117 4.41 11.91 2.17
CA ASP A 117 4.79 12.70 3.35
C ASP A 117 4.27 14.15 3.28
N MET A 118 4.40 14.82 2.14
CA MET A 118 3.91 16.18 1.95
C MET A 118 2.40 16.31 2.17
N THR A 119 1.64 15.25 1.88
CA THR A 119 0.19 15.20 2.07
C THR A 119 -0.25 14.79 3.48
N GLN A 120 0.65 14.29 4.33
CA GLN A 120 0.32 14.01 5.73
C GLN A 120 0.21 15.31 6.56
N PRO A 121 -0.62 15.34 7.62
CA PRO A 121 -0.60 16.41 8.61
C PRO A 121 0.83 16.61 9.18
N ASP A 122 1.20 17.85 9.52
CA ASP A 122 2.59 18.19 9.91
C ASP A 122 3.15 17.30 11.02
N HIS A 123 2.33 16.96 12.02
CA HIS A 123 2.72 16.12 13.16
C HIS A 123 2.81 14.61 12.83
N MET A 124 2.33 14.20 11.66
CA MET A 124 2.36 12.82 11.15
C MET A 124 3.46 12.59 10.10
N ARG A 125 4.11 13.65 9.63
CA ARG A 125 5.24 13.55 8.69
C ARG A 125 6.42 12.78 9.28
N LEU A 126 7.30 12.31 8.40
CA LEU A 126 8.52 11.59 8.73
C LEU A 126 9.51 12.53 9.43
N THR A 127 9.94 12.10 10.61
CA THR A 127 11.08 12.66 11.34
C THR A 127 12.40 12.38 10.62
N ASN A 128 13.45 13.09 11.01
CA ASN A 128 14.79 12.87 10.44
C ASN A 128 15.30 11.44 10.68
N GLU A 129 14.99 10.82 11.82
CA GLU A 129 15.39 9.43 12.10
C GLU A 129 14.62 8.43 11.24
N GLU A 130 13.31 8.64 11.04
CA GLU A 130 12.52 7.79 10.13
C GLU A 130 13.03 7.91 8.69
N ARG A 131 13.39 9.12 8.22
CA ARG A 131 13.94 9.33 6.86
C ARG A 131 15.26 8.63 6.62
N LYS A 132 16.13 8.51 7.63
CA LYS A 132 17.42 7.78 7.50
C LYS A 132 17.23 6.31 7.15
N ARG A 133 16.05 5.73 7.45
CA ARG A 133 15.71 4.33 7.15
C ARG A 133 15.21 4.10 5.73
N ILE A 134 14.96 5.14 4.93
CA ILE A 134 14.44 5.00 3.55
C ILE A 134 15.29 4.02 2.71
N PRO A 135 16.64 4.10 2.69
CA PRO A 135 17.45 3.16 1.90
C PRO A 135 17.29 1.70 2.36
N GLU A 136 17.23 1.47 3.67
CA GLU A 136 17.04 0.13 4.25
C GLU A 136 15.68 -0.45 3.86
N VAL A 137 14.61 0.35 4.00
CA VAL A 137 13.25 -0.06 3.66
C VAL A 137 13.12 -0.32 2.16
N TYR A 138 13.74 0.51 1.31
CA TYR A 138 13.78 0.30 -0.13
C TYR A 138 14.42 -1.04 -0.51
N GLU A 139 15.61 -1.32 0.03
CA GLU A 139 16.30 -2.60 -0.20
C GLU A 139 15.47 -3.80 0.25
N ASP A 140 14.74 -3.66 1.36
CA ASP A 140 13.83 -4.71 1.82
C ASP A 140 12.64 -4.89 0.85
N VAL A 141 11.98 -3.82 0.40
CA VAL A 141 10.92 -3.89 -0.62
C VAL A 141 11.42 -4.58 -1.90
N MET A 142 12.62 -4.22 -2.38
CA MET A 142 13.21 -4.83 -3.57
C MET A 142 13.49 -6.34 -3.41
N LYS A 143 13.78 -6.82 -2.20
CA LYS A 143 13.92 -8.26 -1.93
C LYS A 143 12.58 -9.00 -2.06
N TYR A 144 11.47 -8.38 -1.69
CA TYR A 144 10.13 -8.97 -1.84
C TYR A 144 9.66 -8.95 -3.30
N ARG A 145 9.98 -7.89 -4.06
CA ARG A 145 9.71 -7.86 -5.51
C ARG A 145 10.27 -9.05 -6.26
N LYS A 146 11.48 -9.50 -5.90
CA LYS A 146 12.12 -10.68 -6.52
C LYS A 146 11.44 -12.02 -6.19
N LYS A 147 10.54 -12.06 -5.20
CA LYS A 147 9.93 -13.28 -4.68
C LYS A 147 8.42 -13.39 -4.95
N ALA A 148 7.77 -12.28 -5.26
CA ALA A 148 6.31 -12.13 -5.30
C ALA A 148 5.85 -11.65 -6.68
#